data_AF-A0A418WC71-F1
#
_entry.id   AF-A0A418WC71-F1
#
_cell.length_a   1.000
_cell.length_b   1.000
_cell.length_c   1.000
_cell.angle_alpha   90.00
_cell.angle_beta   90.00
_cell.angle_gamma   90.00
#
_symmetry.space_group_name_H-M   'P 1'
#
loop_
_entity.id
_entity.type
_entity.pdbx_description
1 polymer ?
#
loop_
_entity_poly.entity_id
_entity_poly.type
_entity_poly.pdbx_seq_one_letter_code
_entity_poly.pdbx_strand_id
1 'polypeptide(L)'
;MATKTVRQPAARRRVETAGDEITKAKLRHAEERLKLPSGRKTRAVSTRQDPALIEMVKAKLGVETDTEAIAGALKIVAGEDNFWAWLLTQSGTLSPDFDLDELL
;
A
#
# COMPACT_ATOMS: atom_id res chain seq x y z
N MET A 1 -49.68 -17.22 -17.79
CA MET A 1 -48.28 -17.69 -17.92
C MET A 1 -47.37 -16.56 -17.43
N ALA A 2 -46.67 -16.74 -16.30
CA ALA A 2 -45.85 -15.70 -15.69
C ALA A 2 -44.36 -16.02 -15.92
N THR A 3 -43.65 -15.15 -16.63
CA THR A 3 -42.21 -15.27 -16.86
C THR A 3 -41.44 -14.75 -15.64
N LYS A 4 -40.69 -15.65 -15.00
CA LYS A 4 -39.83 -15.35 -13.85
C LYS A 4 -38.50 -14.80 -14.35
N THR A 5 -38.31 -13.49 -14.28
CA THR A 5 -37.01 -12.86 -14.54
C THR A 5 -36.07 -13.12 -13.36
N VAL A 6 -35.09 -14.01 -13.57
CA VAL A 6 -33.99 -14.24 -12.63
C VAL A 6 -33.03 -13.05 -12.73
N ARG A 7 -32.99 -12.20 -11.71
CA ARG A 7 -31.98 -11.14 -11.59
C ARG A 7 -30.65 -11.78 -11.17
N GLN A 8 -29.70 -11.82 -12.09
CA GLN A 8 -28.32 -12.19 -11.82
C GLN A 8 -27.69 -11.13 -10.88
N PRO A 9 -26.95 -11.53 -9.82
CA PRO A 9 -26.27 -10.56 -8.96
C PRO A 9 -25.11 -9.92 -9.75
N ALA A 10 -25.09 -8.59 -9.75
CA ALA A 10 -24.04 -7.79 -10.36
C ALA A 10 -22.67 -8.23 -9.83
N ALA A 11 -21.74 -8.47 -10.76
CA ALA A 11 -20.35 -8.79 -10.46
C ALA A 11 -19.80 -7.79 -9.43
N ARG A 12 -19.32 -8.30 -8.30
CA ARG A 12 -18.63 -7.50 -7.29
C ARG A 12 -17.39 -6.91 -7.98
N ARG A 13 -17.47 -5.62 -8.34
CA ARG A 13 -16.29 -4.83 -8.73
C ARG A 13 -15.31 -4.95 -7.57
N ARG A 14 -14.24 -5.73 -7.75
CA ARG A 14 -13.08 -5.69 -6.88
C ARG A 14 -12.57 -4.26 -7.00
N VAL A 15 -12.86 -3.43 -6.02
CA VAL A 15 -12.21 -2.13 -5.89
C VAL A 15 -10.76 -2.51 -5.68
N GLU A 16 -9.93 -2.35 -6.70
CA GLU A 16 -8.49 -2.42 -6.52
C GLU A 16 -8.20 -1.40 -5.42
N THR A 17 -7.78 -1.90 -4.26
CA THR A 17 -7.35 -1.09 -3.14
C THR A 17 -6.07 -0.41 -3.60
N ALA A 18 -6.20 0.64 -4.40
CA ALA A 18 -5.13 1.50 -4.81
C ALA A 18 -4.65 2.18 -3.53
N GLY A 19 -3.75 1.49 -2.81
CA GLY A 19 -3.21 1.98 -1.56
C GLY A 19 -2.68 3.40 -1.74
N ASP A 20 -2.78 4.20 -0.70
CA ASP A 20 -2.36 5.59 -0.70
C ASP A 20 -0.94 5.73 -1.28
N GLU A 21 -0.82 6.44 -2.41
CA GLU A 21 0.43 6.57 -3.16
C GLU A 21 1.56 7.18 -2.32
N ILE A 22 1.21 8.05 -1.36
CA ILE A 22 2.17 8.61 -0.40
C ILE A 22 2.69 7.50 0.53
N THR A 23 1.80 6.65 1.04
CA THR A 23 2.17 5.53 1.90
C THR A 23 3.03 4.50 1.15
N LYS A 24 2.70 4.21 -0.12
CA LYS A 24 3.55 3.36 -0.98
C LYS A 24 4.92 3.99 -1.23
N ALA A 25 4.98 5.30 -1.49
CA ALA A 25 6.25 6.00 -1.66
C ALA A 25 7.11 5.97 -0.40
N LYS A 26 6.50 6.14 0.79
CA LYS A 26 7.18 5.98 2.09
C LYS A 26 7.75 4.58 2.26
N LEU A 27 6.95 3.56 1.92
CA LEU A 27 7.41 2.17 2.01
C LEU A 27 8.62 1.93 1.09
N ARG A 28 8.57 2.36 -0.18
CA ARG A 28 9.70 2.23 -1.11
C ARG A 28 10.95 2.93 -0.59
N HIS A 29 10.82 4.17 -0.13
CA HIS A 29 11.93 4.92 0.44
C HIS A 29 12.55 4.20 1.65
N ALA A 30 11.70 3.67 2.53
CA ALA A 30 12.16 2.91 3.69
C ALA A 30 12.90 1.61 3.28
N GLU A 31 12.41 0.90 2.27
CA GLU A 31 13.05 -0.34 1.78
C GLU A 31 14.44 -0.09 1.18
N GLU A 32 14.61 0.98 0.40
CA GLU A 32 15.91 1.39 -0.16
C GLU A 32 16.92 1.70 0.95
N ARG A 33 16.47 2.33 2.04
CA ARG A 33 17.32 2.77 3.15
C ARG A 33 17.67 1.66 4.12
N LEU A 34 16.69 0.83 4.47
CA LEU A 34 16.86 -0.22 5.47
C LEU A 34 17.86 -1.30 5.02
N LYS A 35 18.11 -1.45 3.71
CA LYS A 35 19.03 -2.45 3.12
C LYS A 35 18.91 -3.80 3.81
N LEU A 36 17.69 -4.20 4.15
CA LEU A 36 17.43 -5.40 4.92
C LEU A 36 17.96 -6.61 4.13
N PRO A 37 18.75 -7.50 4.75
CA PRO A 37 19.18 -8.71 4.08
C PRO A 37 17.93 -9.50 3.69
N SER A 38 17.70 -9.61 2.39
CA SER A 38 16.53 -10.28 1.87
C SER A 38 16.53 -11.74 2.35
N GLY A 39 15.44 -12.16 3.01
CA GLY A 39 15.04 -13.56 2.94
C GLY A 39 14.96 -14.40 4.22
N ARG A 40 15.15 -13.87 5.44
CA ARG A 40 14.78 -14.66 6.65
C ARG A 40 13.93 -13.88 7.65
N LYS A 41 12.63 -14.25 7.70
CA LYS A 41 11.74 -13.95 8.83
C LYS A 41 12.20 -14.81 10.02
N THR A 42 13.13 -14.29 10.83
CA THR A 42 13.78 -15.05 11.91
C THR A 42 13.05 -15.02 13.24
N ARG A 43 12.08 -14.12 13.42
CA ARG A 43 11.39 -13.90 14.70
C ARG A 43 9.88 -13.72 14.50
N ALA A 44 9.09 -14.48 15.25
CA ALA A 44 7.65 -14.26 15.38
C ALA A 44 7.38 -13.24 16.50
N VAL A 45 6.45 -12.32 16.25
CA VAL A 45 5.94 -11.35 17.23
C VAL A 45 4.43 -11.52 17.27
N SER A 46 3.88 -11.77 18.46
CA SER A 46 2.44 -11.90 18.70
C SER A 46 1.96 -10.73 19.55
N THR A 47 0.98 -9.99 19.07
CA THR A 47 0.38 -8.85 19.78
C THR A 47 -1.13 -8.84 19.57
N ARG A 48 -1.86 -8.24 20.53
CA ARG A 48 -3.28 -7.91 20.32
C ARG A 48 -3.35 -6.56 19.63
N GLN A 49 -4.10 -6.48 18.54
CA GLN A 49 -4.29 -5.26 17.75
C GLN A 49 -5.78 -5.06 17.52
N ASP A 50 -6.17 -3.79 17.35
CA ASP A 50 -7.52 -3.47 16.88
C ASP A 50 -7.67 -3.98 15.44
N PRO A 51 -8.68 -4.82 15.12
CA PRO A 51 -8.87 -5.31 13.77
C PRO A 51 -9.12 -4.19 12.75
N ALA A 52 -9.79 -3.10 13.14
CA ALA A 52 -10.03 -1.97 12.25
C ALA A 52 -8.72 -1.27 11.87
N LEU A 53 -7.75 -1.20 12.80
CA LEU A 53 -6.44 -0.64 12.53
C LEU A 53 -5.68 -1.45 11.49
N ILE A 54 -5.72 -2.78 11.58
CA ILE A 54 -5.06 -3.66 10.61
C ILE A 54 -5.67 -3.50 9.22
N GLU A 55 -7.00 -3.42 9.11
CA GLU A 55 -7.68 -3.20 7.84
C GLU A 55 -7.35 -1.83 7.22
N MET A 56 -7.26 -0.77 8.04
CA MET A 56 -6.82 0.54 7.56
C MET A 56 -5.37 0.52 7.03
N VAL A 57 -4.48 -0.20 7.70
CA VAL A 57 -3.08 -0.33 7.27
C VAL A 57 -2.99 -1.13 5.97
N LYS A 58 -3.73 -2.25 5.86
CA LYS A 58 -3.86 -3.02 4.61
C LYS A 58 -4.32 -2.16 3.45
N ALA A 59 -5.39 -1.39 3.67
CA ALA A 59 -5.94 -0.50 2.66
C ALA A 59 -4.92 0.55 2.21
N LYS A 60 -4.18 1.17 3.15
CA LYS A 60 -3.15 2.17 2.82
C LYS A 60 -1.95 1.57 2.09
N LEU A 61 -1.55 0.36 2.44
CA LEU A 61 -0.40 -0.32 1.81
C LEU A 61 -0.77 -1.08 0.53
N GLY A 62 -2.07 -1.32 0.27
CA GLY A 62 -2.53 -2.15 -0.84
C GLY A 62 -2.14 -3.62 -0.69
N VAL A 63 -2.14 -4.14 0.55
CA VAL A 63 -1.77 -5.52 0.86
C VAL A 63 -2.96 -6.27 1.46
N GLU A 64 -2.97 -7.60 1.29
CA GLU A 64 -4.11 -8.43 1.68
C GLU A 64 -3.90 -9.11 3.05
N THR A 65 -2.63 -9.33 3.43
CA THR A 65 -2.30 -10.11 4.63
C THR A 65 -1.89 -9.23 5.81
N ASP A 66 -2.31 -9.62 7.02
CA ASP A 66 -1.94 -8.94 8.28
C ASP A 66 -0.41 -8.90 8.46
N THR A 67 0.27 -9.96 8.03
CA THR A 67 1.73 -10.05 8.11
C THR A 67 2.41 -9.00 7.23
N GLU A 68 1.93 -8.79 6.00
CA GLU A 68 2.45 -7.75 5.12
C GLU A 68 2.10 -6.35 5.62
N ALA A 69 0.90 -6.17 6.16
CA ALA A 69 0.46 -4.90 6.74
C ALA A 69 1.38 -4.48 7.90
N ILE A 70 1.63 -5.40 8.85
CA ILE A 70 2.52 -5.15 9.99
C ILE A 70 3.96 -4.97 9.53
N ALA A 71 4.46 -5.80 8.61
CA ALA A 71 5.82 -5.68 8.10
C ALA A 71 6.05 -4.34 7.37
N GLY A 72 5.10 -3.90 6.55
CA GLY A 72 5.15 -2.62 5.85
C GLY A 72 5.12 -1.43 6.81
N ALA A 73 4.22 -1.47 7.80
CA ALA A 73 4.17 -0.43 8.83
C ALA A 73 5.49 -0.34 9.63
N LEU A 74 6.05 -1.47 10.02
CA LEU A 74 7.34 -1.52 10.72
C LEU A 74 8.49 -1.00 9.86
N LYS A 75 8.51 -1.30 8.56
CA LYS A 75 9.50 -0.73 7.63
C LYS A 75 9.40 0.79 7.57
N ILE A 76 8.18 1.33 7.45
CA ILE A 76 7.98 2.79 7.42
C ILE A 76 8.48 3.44 8.70
N VAL A 77 8.21 2.84 9.86
CA VAL A 77 8.68 3.36 11.17
C VAL A 77 10.18 3.21 11.35
N ALA A 78 10.77 2.11 10.87
CA ALA A 78 12.21 1.87 10.97
C ALA A 78 13.02 2.64 9.92
N GLY A 79 12.39 3.04 8.82
CA GLY A 79 12.99 3.92 7.81
C GLY A 79 13.31 5.29 8.41
N GLU A 80 14.30 5.97 7.84
CA GLU A 80 14.67 7.32 8.28
C GLU A 80 13.49 8.30 8.12
N ASP A 81 13.31 9.20 9.09
CA ASP A 81 12.25 10.23 9.09
C ASP A 81 12.48 11.35 8.04
N ASN A 82 13.47 11.17 7.17
CA ASN A 82 13.86 12.08 6.10
C ASN A 82 13.00 11.94 4.85
N PHE A 83 11.85 11.26 4.92
CA PHE A 83 10.97 11.04 3.77
C PHE A 83 10.60 12.33 3.06
N TRP A 84 10.24 13.39 3.79
CA TRP A 84 9.87 14.66 3.16
C TRP A 84 11.04 15.35 2.48
N ALA A 85 12.23 15.30 3.09
CA ALA A 85 13.44 15.82 2.47
C ALA A 85 13.78 15.05 1.18
N TRP A 86 13.66 13.72 1.19
CA TRP A 86 13.82 12.89 0.00
C TRP A 86 12.71 13.15 -1.04
N LEU A 87 11.46 13.31 -0.64
CA LEU A 87 10.36 13.57 -1.57
C LEU A 87 10.56 14.88 -2.31
N LEU A 88 11.06 15.91 -1.61
CA LEU A 88 11.45 17.18 -2.23
C LEU A 88 12.59 17.01 -3.24
N THR A 89 13.53 16.09 -3.03
CA THR A 89 14.57 15.82 -4.05
C THR A 89 14.02 15.07 -5.28
N GLN A 90 12.83 14.47 -5.19
CA GLN A 90 12.14 13.89 -6.35
C GLN A 90 11.33 14.94 -7.14
N SER A 91 11.07 16.12 -6.56
CA SER A 91 10.40 17.21 -7.27
C SER A 91 11.31 17.77 -8.36
N GLY A 92 10.83 17.77 -9.61
CA GLY A 92 11.62 18.15 -10.79
C GLY A 92 12.30 16.98 -11.53
N THR A 93 12.17 15.74 -11.05
CA THR A 93 12.63 14.53 -11.76
C THR A 93 11.56 13.94 -12.69
N LEU A 94 10.33 14.47 -12.65
CA LEU A 94 9.31 14.20 -13.66
C LEU A 94 9.71 14.89 -14.96
N SER A 95 9.86 14.11 -16.04
CA SER A 95 10.16 14.64 -17.36
C SER A 95 9.11 15.70 -17.73
N PRO A 96 9.50 16.83 -18.34
CA PRO A 96 8.53 17.80 -18.86
C PRO A 96 7.60 17.21 -19.95
N ASP A 97 7.95 16.04 -20.51
CA ASP A 97 7.09 15.24 -21.39
C ASP A 97 6.12 14.29 -20.62
N PHE A 98 6.01 14.40 -19.30
CA PHE A 98 5.03 13.63 -18.53
C PHE A 98 3.64 14.22 -18.74
N ASP A 99 2.91 13.63 -19.69
CA ASP A 99 1.57 14.07 -20.04
C ASP A 99 0.55 13.59 -19.01
N LEU A 100 -0.14 14.54 -18.38
CA LEU A 100 -1.21 14.27 -17.41
C LEU A 100 -2.54 13.94 -18.10
N ASP A 101 -2.63 14.16 -19.41
CA ASP A 101 -3.84 13.99 -20.20
C ASP A 101 -4.12 12.52 -20.60
N GLU A 102 -3.14 11.62 -20.48
CA GLU A 102 -3.36 10.16 -20.70
C GLU A 102 -4.16 9.49 -19.56
N LEU A 103 -4.46 10.21 -18.48
CA LEU A 103 -5.16 9.71 -17.30
C LEU A 103 -6.63 10.19 -17.16
N LEU A 104 -7.19 10.90 -18.14
CA LEU A 104 -8.58 11.41 -18.14
C LEU A 104 -9.45 10.85 -19.27
#